data_AF-A0A1X1QT95-F1
#
_entry.id   AF-A0A1X1QT95-F1
#
_cell.length_a   1.000
_cell.length_b   1.000
_cell.length_c   1.000
_cell.angle_alpha   90.00
_cell.angle_beta   90.00
_cell.angle_gamma   90.00
#
_symmetry.space_group_name_H-M   'P 1'
#
loop_
_entity.id
_entity.type
_entity.pdbx_description
1 polymer ?
#
loop_
_entity_poly.entity_id
_entity_poly.type
_entity_poly.pdbx_seq_one_letter_code
_entity_poly.pdbx_strand_id
1 'polypeptide(L)' 'MPARKIPLNYRNITGYVQSDKGGDYTYFESGLERDALILAEYDENVLSFKTQPKKFTYERDGKNRSYTPDIFIAYKV' A
#
# COMPACT_ATOMS: atom_id res chain seq x y z
N MET A 1 -8.43 12.95 5.46
CA MET A 1 -9.61 12.20 4.97
C MET A 1 -9.13 10.91 4.33
N PRO A 2 -9.66 9.73 4.67
CA PRO A 2 -9.15 8.46 4.15
C PRO A 2 -9.33 8.37 2.63
N ALA A 3 -8.27 7.94 1.92
CA ALA A 3 -8.20 8.01 0.47
C ALA A 3 -9.19 7.09 -0.28
N ARG A 4 -9.74 6.04 0.36
CA ARG A 4 -10.79 5.15 -0.19
C ARG A 4 -11.24 4.12 0.84
N LYS A 5 -12.54 3.82 0.96
CA LYS A 5 -13.01 2.67 1.77
C LYS A 5 -12.79 1.36 1.00
N ILE A 6 -11.95 0.45 1.50
CA ILE A 6 -11.79 -0.90 0.94
C ILE A 6 -13.01 -1.77 1.31
N PRO A 7 -13.62 -2.50 0.35
CA PRO A 7 -14.73 -3.41 0.64
C PRO A 7 -14.27 -4.64 1.43
N LEU A 8 -15.21 -5.27 2.13
CA LEU A 8 -14.97 -6.55 2.79
C LEU A 8 -14.63 -7.63 1.75
N ASN A 9 -13.60 -8.42 2.04
CA ASN A 9 -13.19 -9.54 1.22
C ASN A 9 -13.33 -10.84 2.02
N TYR A 10 -13.85 -11.89 1.38
CA TYR A 10 -14.06 -13.21 1.99
C TYR A 10 -12.83 -14.12 1.90
N ARG A 11 -11.82 -13.72 1.13
CA ARG A 11 -10.64 -14.54 0.83
C ARG A 11 -9.38 -14.08 1.55
N ASN A 12 -9.23 -12.78 1.74
CA ASN A 12 -8.08 -12.16 2.39
C ASN A 12 -8.54 -11.16 3.46
N ILE A 13 -7.68 -10.93 4.45
CA ILE A 13 -7.89 -9.90 5.47
C ILE A 13 -7.65 -8.53 4.82
N THR A 14 -8.73 -7.75 4.68
CA THR A 14 -8.69 -6.35 4.23
C THR A 14 -8.95 -5.40 5.40
N GLY A 15 -8.41 -4.19 5.33
CA GLY A 15 -8.60 -3.22 6.41
C GLY A 15 -7.76 -1.97 6.23
N TYR A 16 -7.50 -1.30 7.34
CA TYR A 16 -6.60 -0.15 7.41
C TYR A 16 -5.79 -0.17 8.71
N VAL A 17 -4.65 0.49 8.68
CA VAL A 17 -3.85 0.85 9.85
C VAL A 17 -3.88 2.36 10.01
N GLN A 18 -3.89 2.82 11.26
CA GLN A 18 -3.61 4.22 11.56
C GLN A 18 -2.10 4.45 11.41
N SER A 19 -1.71 5.54 10.76
CA SER A 19 -0.30 5.78 10.41
C SER A 19 -0.01 7.27 10.29
N ASP A 20 1.07 7.71 10.93
CA ASP A 20 1.56 9.07 10.82
C ASP A 20 2.42 9.23 9.55
N LYS A 21 3.18 8.18 9.19
CA LYS A 21 4.07 8.17 8.00
C LYS A 21 3.33 7.89 6.68
N GLY A 22 2.17 7.24 6.74
CA GLY A 22 1.33 6.85 5.61
C GLY A 22 0.11 7.75 5.40
N GLY A 23 -0.06 8.76 6.26
CA GLY A 23 -1.29 9.54 6.37
C GLY A 23 -2.35 8.80 7.17
N ASP A 24 -3.16 9.55 7.93
CA ASP A 24 -4.06 9.12 9.03
C ASP A 24 -4.57 7.66 8.95
N TYR A 25 -5.01 7.23 7.76
CA TYR A 25 -5.42 5.86 7.49
C TYR A 25 -4.79 5.31 6.21
N THR A 26 -4.00 4.25 6.36
CA THR A 26 -3.42 3.50 5.23
C THR A 26 -4.10 2.15 5.08
N TYR A 27 -4.61 1.86 3.89
CA TYR A 27 -5.40 0.67 3.62
C TYR A 27 -4.57 -0.51 3.09
N PHE A 28 -4.96 -1.74 3.43
CA PHE A 28 -4.33 -2.99 2.98
C PHE A 28 -5.36 -4.01 2.48
N GLU A 29 -4.93 -4.88 1.56
CA GLU A 29 -5.75 -5.95 0.98
C GLU A 29 -5.35 -7.37 1.42
N SER A 30 -4.26 -7.48 2.19
CA SER A 30 -3.76 -8.75 2.71
C SER A 30 -3.08 -8.60 4.08
N GLY A 31 -2.94 -9.72 4.79
CA GLY A 31 -2.20 -9.75 6.07
C GLY A 31 -0.72 -9.40 5.89
N LEU A 32 -0.10 -9.81 4.77
CA LEU A 32 1.29 -9.48 4.47
C LEU A 32 1.49 -7.96 4.25
N GLU A 33 0.55 -7.32 3.55
CA GLU A 33 0.57 -5.86 3.41
C GLU A 33 0.40 -5.16 4.75
N ARG A 34 -0.55 -5.61 5.59
CA ARG A 34 -0.72 -5.07 6.95
C ARG A 34 0.58 -5.11 7.73
N ASP A 35 1.25 -6.26 7.72
CA ASP A 35 2.49 -6.46 8.48
C ASP A 35 3.62 -5.57 7.92
N ALA A 36 3.72 -5.42 6.59
CA ALA A 36 4.67 -4.51 5.96
C ALA A 36 4.42 -3.04 6.33
N LEU A 37 3.16 -2.60 6.37
CA LEU A 37 2.80 -1.24 6.79
C LEU A 37 3.14 -0.98 8.26
N ILE A 38 2.87 -1.95 9.15
CA ILE A 38 3.23 -1.84 10.57
C ILE A 38 4.75 -1.73 10.71
N LEU A 39 5.52 -2.56 9.99
CA LEU A 39 6.99 -2.48 10.04
C LEU A 39 7.50 -1.13 9.53
N ALA A 40 6.94 -0.60 8.44
CA ALA A 40 7.31 0.70 7.90
C ALA A 40 6.95 1.87 8.84
N GLU A 41 5.86 1.76 9.60
CA GLU A 41 5.46 2.76 10.58
C GLU A 41 6.50 2.91 11.69
N TYR A 42 7.05 1.79 12.18
CA TYR A 42 7.98 1.79 13.31
C TYR A 42 9.46 1.85 12.92
N ASP A 43 9.82 1.72 11.64
CA ASP A 43 11.21 1.88 11.18
C ASP A 43 11.62 3.36 11.15
N GLU A 44 12.59 3.74 11.97
CA GLU A 44 13.10 5.11 12.05
C GLU A 44 13.71 5.63 10.75
N ASN A 45 14.14 4.76 9.84
CA ASN A 45 14.70 5.14 8.55
C ASN A 45 13.63 5.46 7.51
N VAL A 46 12.37 5.09 7.77
CA VAL A 46 11.24 5.37 6.88
C VAL A 46 10.74 6.79 7.14
N LEU A 47 10.71 7.59 6.08
CA LEU A 47 10.18 8.95 6.07
C LEU A 47 8.67 8.96 5.84
N SER A 48 8.20 8.21 4.85
CA SER A 48 6.78 8.10 4.51
C SER A 48 6.51 6.86 3.67
N PHE A 49 5.25 6.45 3.60
CA PHE A 49 4.82 5.39 2.69
C PHE A 49 3.44 5.64 2.11
N LYS A 50 3.12 4.95 1.02
CA LYS A 50 1.82 5.04 0.36
C LYS A 50 1.41 3.71 -0.26
N THR A 51 0.18 3.28 -0.02
CA THR A 51 -0.37 2.07 -0.65
C THR A 51 -0.99 2.34 -2.01
N GLN A 52 -0.89 1.35 -2.91
CA GLN A 52 -1.38 1.40 -4.29
C GLN A 52 -1.10 2.75 -4.97
N PRO A 53 0.16 3.24 -4.97
CA PRO A 53 0.49 4.64 -5.17
C PRO A 53 0.20 5.12 -6.60
N LYS A 54 0.35 4.23 -7.58
CA LYS A 54 0.14 4.50 -9.00
C LYS A 54 -0.05 3.21 -9.78
N LYS A 55 -0.98 3.24 -10.76
CA LYS A 55 -1.14 2.19 -11.76
C LYS A 55 -0.22 2.45 -12.95
N PHE A 56 0.58 1.47 -13.33
CA PHE A 56 1.42 1.47 -14.51
C PHE A 56 0.79 0.59 -15.59
N THR A 57 0.80 1.08 -16.82
CA THR A 57 0.36 0.33 -18.00
C THR A 57 1.56 0.05 -18.89
N TYR A 58 1.68 -1.18 -19.37
CA TYR A 58 2.79 -1.60 -20.22
C TYR A 58 2.33 -2.69 -21.18
N GLU A 59 3.04 -2.83 -22.31
CA GLU A 59 2.82 -3.94 -23.24
C GLU A 59 3.79 -5.08 -22.92
N ARG A 60 3.28 -6.31 -22.90
CA ARG A 60 4.09 -7.52 -22.76
C ARG A 60 3.46 -8.65 -23.56
N ASP A 61 4.24 -9.26 -24.45
CA ASP A 61 3.82 -10.34 -25.35
C ASP A 61 2.62 -9.95 -26.23
N GLY A 62 2.62 -8.72 -26.78
CA GLY A 62 1.54 -8.19 -27.61
C GLY A 62 0.24 -7.91 -26.84
N LYS A 63 0.26 -7.94 -25.50
CA LYS A 63 -0.91 -7.68 -24.64
C LYS A 63 -0.65 -6.50 -23.73
N ASN A 64 -1.64 -5.59 -23.68
CA ASN A 64 -1.67 -4.51 -22.70
C ASN A 64 -1.93 -5.09 -21.31
N ARG A 65 -1.02 -4.81 -20.39
CA ARG A 65 -1.09 -5.20 -18.99
C ARG A 65 -1.02 -3.96 -18.10
N SER A 66 -1.49 -4.14 -16.87
CA SER A 66 -1.32 -3.14 -15.83
C SER A 66 -0.73 -3.75 -14.58
N TYR A 67 0.08 -2.98 -13.88
CA TYR A 67 0.67 -3.31 -12.60
C TYR A 67 0.50 -2.11 -11.67
N THR A 68 0.04 -2.38 -10.45
CA THR A 68 0.01 -1.39 -9.37
C THR A 68 0.87 -1.96 -8.25
N PRO A 69 1.95 -1.29 -7.83
CA PRO A 69 2.70 -1.70 -6.65
C PRO A 69 1.83 -1.64 -5.41
N ASP A 70 2.04 -2.54 -4.45
CA ASP A 70 1.23 -2.56 -3.23
C ASP A 70 1.61 -1.42 -2.28
N ILE A 71 2.92 -1.18 -2.09
CA ILE A 71 3.45 -0.17 -1.16
C ILE A 71 4.65 0.54 -1.80
N PHE A 72 4.68 1.87 -1.70
CA PHE A 72 5.85 2.69 -1.98
C PHE A 72 6.36 3.29 -0.67
N ILE A 73 7.65 3.14 -0.39
CA ILE A 73 8.29 3.59 0.86
C ILE A 73 9.40 4.57 0.49
N ALA A 74 9.39 5.75 1.12
CA ALA A 74 10.45 6.73 1.04
C ALA A 74 11.32 6.62 2.30
N TYR A 75 12.63 6.48 2.11
CA TYR A 75 13.61 6.41 3.19
C TYR A 75 14.32 7.75 3.38
N LYS A 76 14.86 7.97 4.57
CA LYS A 76 15.79 9.06 4.86
C LYS A 76 17.05 8.91 3.98
N VAL A 77 17.59 10.04 3.53
CA VAL A 77 18.85 10.12 2.78
C VAL A 77 20.01 10.20 3.74
#